data_AF-A0A975I492-F1
#
_entry.id   AF-A0A975I492-F1
#
_cell.length_a   1.000
_cell.length_b   1.000
_cell.length_c   1.000
_cell.angle_alpha   90.00
_cell.angle_beta   90.00
_cell.angle_gamma   90.00
#
_symmetry.space_group_name_H-M   'P 1'
#
loop_
_entity.id
_entity.type
_entity.pdbx_description
1 polymer ?
#
loop_
_entity_poly.entity_id
_entity_poly.type
_entity_poly.pdbx_seq_one_letter_code
_entity_poly.pdbx_strand_id
1 'polypeptide(L)'
;MPLPKTLAILFLGLAAAQAIEIRNYSPARHDRFVTGENGTQPNPGAYYVSSRYTGLGYATAGVDGRQFALVTPQHVLFARHFAPANGTNIRFLNVSGEAFDRTTTASTNVPNGSGGVADVLIVKLNAALPTEQGITPFPYLNLATEAQYNNTVLTVFGQTRRAGRGRISAFSDFSDDNIDTTRSYTFLYSNLAGNQDDSYLVSGDSGSPSFALVNNRPALVGLHLAAGLAFGSRVSTDSFVPQYAPAINTILASEGYQLIPAYPATASLTAEISNPPLRQAKPADLELTITNSSPNTATNPRLNLLFPTNAIPSSITAPGWIIENPSPGDYRLRIATLGGNTAATATIKYASVPVLDEIPIQATHGSDGSPAISQNFDLPVAETFASFVSDLPLKGELDDPDLDGISNLLEYAFGGNPGANSNLAEGGHPLAPQTSRENGLTFTYSRRTDAAARGLTYETEFSGNLENESWGTSPPLGASVSAAPFDPDVPGFENVTVIIPANGRMFVRVKVTLAEHSP
;
A
#
# COMPACT_ATOMS: atom_id res chain seq x y z
N MET A 1 -6.16 30.06 -43.25
CA MET A 1 -4.95 30.82 -43.69
C MET A 1 -3.74 30.21 -43.01
N PRO A 2 -2.69 29.81 -43.74
CA PRO A 2 -1.50 29.26 -43.12
C PRO A 2 -0.73 30.39 -42.42
N LEU A 3 -0.42 30.22 -41.12
CA LEU A 3 0.43 31.16 -40.39
C LEU A 3 1.85 31.19 -40.98
N PRO A 4 2.50 32.35 -41.08
CA PRO A 4 3.89 32.44 -41.52
C PRO A 4 4.84 31.88 -40.46
N LYS A 5 5.79 31.04 -40.92
CA LYS A 5 6.74 30.22 -40.16
C LYS A 5 7.98 30.98 -39.65
N THR A 6 7.85 32.20 -39.14
CA THR A 6 9.05 32.94 -38.70
C THR A 6 8.90 33.47 -37.28
N LEU A 7 9.04 32.56 -36.33
CA LEU A 7 9.31 32.86 -34.92
C LEU A 7 10.83 33.04 -34.78
N ALA A 8 11.29 34.24 -34.41
CA ALA A 8 12.68 34.48 -34.07
C ALA A 8 12.90 34.07 -32.60
N ILE A 9 13.30 32.82 -32.40
CA ILE A 9 13.68 32.29 -31.09
C ILE A 9 15.16 32.64 -30.86
N LEU A 10 15.45 33.39 -29.81
CA LEU A 10 16.81 33.70 -29.40
C LEU A 10 17.32 32.58 -28.49
N PHE A 11 18.42 31.94 -28.88
CA PHE A 11 19.05 30.90 -28.08
C PHE A 11 19.66 31.45 -26.79
N LEU A 12 19.51 30.68 -25.72
CA LEU A 12 20.13 30.89 -24.41
C LEU A 12 21.61 30.52 -24.49
N GLY A 13 22.43 31.44 -25.00
CA GLY A 13 23.89 31.37 -24.90
C GLY A 13 24.37 31.50 -23.46
N LEU A 14 25.62 31.09 -23.22
CA LEU A 14 26.39 31.16 -21.95
C LEU A 14 26.60 32.62 -21.45
N ALA A 15 25.53 33.37 -21.24
CA ALA A 15 25.53 34.59 -20.45
C ALA A 15 25.38 34.23 -18.96
N ALA A 16 25.91 35.07 -18.07
CA ALA A 16 25.76 34.90 -16.62
C ALA A 16 24.30 34.60 -16.27
N ALA A 17 24.06 33.52 -15.50
CA ALA A 17 22.73 33.05 -15.12
C ALA A 17 21.91 34.20 -14.51
N GLN A 18 20.86 34.63 -15.22
CA GLN A 18 19.90 35.63 -14.74
C GLN A 18 18.70 34.89 -14.19
N ALA A 19 18.23 35.20 -12.98
CA ALA A 19 16.99 34.61 -12.49
C ALA A 19 15.79 34.94 -13.39
N ILE A 20 14.73 34.11 -13.37
CA ILE A 20 13.44 34.40 -14.02
C ILE A 20 13.04 35.87 -13.84
N GLU A 21 12.65 36.52 -14.93
CA GLU A 21 12.22 37.91 -14.90
C GLU A 21 10.80 37.98 -14.36
N ILE A 22 10.55 38.88 -13.41
CA ILE A 22 9.25 39.03 -12.78
C ILE A 22 8.86 40.51 -12.71
N ARG A 23 7.65 40.84 -13.17
CA ARG A 23 7.12 42.19 -13.09
C ARG A 23 6.95 42.62 -11.64
N ASN A 24 7.56 43.76 -11.29
CA ASN A 24 7.57 44.31 -9.94
C ASN A 24 8.17 43.34 -8.91
N TYR A 25 9.30 42.71 -9.28
CA TYR A 25 10.02 41.81 -8.38
C TYR A 25 10.28 42.43 -7.00
N SER A 26 10.09 41.61 -5.99
CA SER A 26 10.34 41.90 -4.58
C SER A 26 10.72 40.58 -3.89
N PRO A 27 11.89 40.50 -3.22
CA PRO A 27 12.33 39.28 -2.54
C PRO A 27 11.27 38.74 -1.57
N ALA A 28 10.66 39.61 -0.76
CA ALA A 28 9.64 39.24 0.22
C ALA A 28 8.43 38.52 -0.40
N ARG A 29 8.17 38.74 -1.69
CA ARG A 29 7.00 38.23 -2.39
C ARG A 29 7.31 37.10 -3.38
N HIS A 30 8.53 37.04 -3.91
CA HIS A 30 8.86 36.16 -5.05
C HIS A 30 9.94 35.14 -4.75
N ASP A 31 10.78 35.38 -3.74
CA ASP A 31 11.77 34.38 -3.35
C ASP A 31 11.06 33.27 -2.59
N ARG A 32 11.41 32.02 -2.91
CA ARG A 32 10.80 30.83 -2.29
C ARG A 32 11.15 30.69 -0.82
N PHE A 33 12.27 31.26 -0.42
CA PHE A 33 12.81 31.11 0.90
C PHE A 33 13.21 32.44 1.51
N VAL A 34 13.06 32.51 2.82
CA VAL A 34 13.68 33.52 3.67
C VAL A 34 14.78 32.84 4.48
N THR A 35 15.90 33.52 4.69
CA THR A 35 16.96 33.03 5.57
C THR A 35 16.92 33.88 6.84
N GLY A 36 16.69 33.24 7.98
CA GLY A 36 16.67 33.89 9.29
C GLY A 36 17.57 33.15 10.29
N GLU A 37 17.42 33.48 11.58
CA GLU A 37 18.19 32.87 12.67
C GLU A 37 17.99 31.35 12.76
N ASN A 38 16.82 30.85 12.34
CA ASN A 38 16.45 29.44 12.28
C ASN A 38 16.77 28.76 10.93
N GLY A 39 17.69 29.33 10.15
CA GLY A 39 18.10 28.80 8.84
C GLY A 39 17.16 29.18 7.69
N THR A 40 17.21 28.40 6.60
CA THR A 40 16.38 28.61 5.40
C THR A 40 14.99 28.06 5.62
N GLN A 41 13.97 28.90 5.46
CA GLN A 41 12.57 28.58 5.70
C GLN A 41 11.71 28.93 4.48
N PRO A 42 10.61 28.20 4.21
CA PRO A 42 9.61 28.62 3.22
C PRO A 42 9.18 30.06 3.45
N ASN A 43 9.17 30.89 2.40
CA ASN A 43 8.81 32.30 2.52
C ASN A 43 7.30 32.45 2.78
N PRO A 44 6.85 32.95 3.96
CA PRO A 44 5.43 33.12 4.27
C PRO A 44 4.81 34.35 3.57
N GLY A 45 5.64 35.30 3.10
CA GLY A 45 5.21 36.50 2.37
C GLY A 45 5.10 36.30 0.86
N ALA A 46 5.39 35.10 0.37
CA ALA A 46 5.33 34.80 -1.05
C ALA A 46 3.91 35.03 -1.61
N TYR A 47 3.79 35.46 -2.87
CA TYR A 47 2.47 35.64 -3.50
C TYR A 47 1.70 34.33 -3.70
N TYR A 48 2.40 33.20 -3.57
CA TYR A 48 1.86 31.85 -3.54
C TYR A 48 2.04 31.25 -2.14
N VAL A 49 1.28 30.20 -1.84
CA VAL A 49 1.36 29.53 -0.53
C VAL A 49 2.53 28.54 -0.53
N SER A 50 3.70 28.97 -0.03
CA SER A 50 4.95 28.20 -0.05
C SER A 50 4.85 26.80 0.57
N SER A 51 4.03 26.62 1.60
CA SER A 51 3.82 25.32 2.26
C SER A 51 3.19 24.25 1.37
N ARG A 52 2.65 24.63 0.20
CA ARG A 52 2.08 23.69 -0.78
C ARG A 52 3.11 23.09 -1.73
N TYR A 53 4.34 23.61 -1.73
CA TYR A 53 5.38 23.27 -2.70
C TYR A 53 6.55 22.48 -2.09
N THR A 54 6.30 21.67 -1.06
CA THR A 54 7.35 20.89 -0.38
C THR A 54 7.99 19.82 -1.28
N GLY A 55 7.27 19.33 -2.28
CA GLY A 55 7.81 18.45 -3.34
C GLY A 55 8.73 19.15 -4.34
N LEU A 56 9.02 20.44 -4.18
CA LEU A 56 9.88 21.19 -5.11
C LEU A 56 11.33 21.19 -4.61
N GLY A 57 12.14 20.32 -5.20
CA GLY A 57 13.57 20.23 -4.92
C GLY A 57 14.36 21.35 -5.59
N TYR A 58 15.61 21.56 -5.16
CA TYR A 58 16.57 22.42 -5.86
C TYR A 58 17.99 21.85 -5.79
N ALA A 59 18.78 22.06 -6.83
CA ALA A 59 20.20 21.69 -6.82
C ALA A 59 20.97 22.51 -5.77
N THR A 60 21.77 21.84 -4.95
CA THR A 60 22.59 22.49 -3.90
C THR A 60 24.02 22.81 -4.34
N ALA A 61 24.50 22.18 -5.41
CA ALA A 61 25.81 22.42 -6.01
C ALA A 61 25.65 22.95 -7.46
N GLY A 62 26.49 23.90 -7.86
CA GLY A 62 26.40 24.62 -9.15
C GLY A 62 25.78 26.02 -9.03
N VAL A 63 25.84 26.80 -10.12
CA VAL A 63 25.51 28.25 -10.14
C VAL A 63 24.02 28.59 -10.29
N ASP A 64 23.16 27.63 -10.62
CA ASP A 64 21.85 28.01 -11.18
C ASP A 64 20.68 27.80 -10.20
N GLY A 65 20.78 26.89 -9.23
CA GLY A 65 19.68 26.67 -8.25
C GLY A 65 18.34 26.28 -8.89
N ARG A 66 18.40 25.57 -10.02
CA ARG A 66 17.24 25.05 -10.77
C ARG A 66 16.39 24.14 -9.90
N GLN A 67 15.09 24.10 -10.21
CA GLN A 67 14.09 23.47 -9.37
C GLN A 67 13.56 22.18 -10.01
N PHE A 68 13.30 21.15 -9.19
CA PHE A 68 12.91 19.81 -9.65
C PHE A 68 11.53 19.46 -9.08
N ALA A 69 10.59 19.01 -9.91
CA ALA A 69 9.26 18.63 -9.45
C ALA A 69 9.24 17.15 -9.05
N LEU A 70 9.04 16.85 -7.76
CA LEU A 70 8.77 15.50 -7.28
C LEU A 70 7.42 15.01 -7.77
N VAL A 71 7.38 13.85 -8.43
CA VAL A 71 6.14 13.26 -8.99
C VAL A 71 5.81 11.88 -8.44
N THR A 72 6.78 11.22 -7.81
CA THR A 72 6.59 10.07 -6.91
C THR A 72 7.53 10.26 -5.72
N PRO A 73 7.45 9.47 -4.63
CA PRO A 73 8.40 9.59 -3.52
C PRO A 73 9.88 9.52 -3.92
N GLN A 74 10.24 8.89 -5.05
CA GLN A 74 11.63 8.67 -5.47
C GLN A 74 11.98 9.25 -6.85
N HIS A 75 11.05 9.92 -7.53
CA HIS A 75 11.25 10.40 -8.89
C HIS A 75 10.89 11.87 -9.04
N VAL A 76 11.76 12.64 -9.69
CA VAL A 76 11.48 14.00 -10.13
C VAL A 76 11.40 14.07 -11.65
N LEU A 77 10.68 15.05 -12.18
CA LEU A 77 10.74 15.40 -13.59
C LEU A 77 11.63 16.62 -13.83
N PHE A 78 12.31 16.62 -14.98
CA PHE A 78 13.18 17.69 -15.43
C PHE A 78 13.25 17.76 -16.97
N ALA A 79 13.88 18.81 -17.52
CA ALA A 79 14.13 18.89 -18.96
C ALA A 79 15.27 17.96 -19.40
N ARG A 80 15.13 17.33 -20.57
CA ARG A 80 16.14 16.43 -21.14
C ARG A 80 17.35 17.21 -21.67
N HIS A 81 17.13 18.35 -22.32
CA HIS A 81 18.20 19.16 -22.90
C HIS A 81 19.15 19.76 -21.85
N PHE A 82 18.78 19.69 -20.56
CA PHE A 82 19.65 19.98 -19.41
C PHE A 82 19.62 18.85 -18.38
N ALA A 83 19.70 17.59 -18.84
CA ALA A 83 19.74 16.44 -17.95
C ALA A 83 20.79 16.60 -16.82
N PRO A 84 20.42 16.39 -15.54
CA PRO A 84 21.37 16.45 -14.45
C PRO A 84 22.34 15.26 -14.53
N ALA A 85 23.59 15.47 -14.12
CA ALA A 85 24.54 14.38 -13.95
C ALA A 85 24.09 13.45 -12.81
N ASN A 86 24.44 12.16 -12.89
CA ASN A 86 24.31 11.26 -11.74
C ASN A 86 25.16 11.78 -10.55
N GLY A 87 24.63 11.68 -9.34
CA GLY A 87 25.23 12.24 -8.13
C GLY A 87 24.86 13.71 -7.86
N THR A 88 24.06 14.35 -8.71
CA THR A 88 23.55 15.71 -8.45
C THR A 88 22.76 15.72 -7.15
N ASN A 89 23.15 16.58 -6.21
CA ASN A 89 22.45 16.73 -4.94
C ASN A 89 21.23 17.66 -5.10
N ILE A 90 20.06 17.16 -4.70
CA ILE A 90 18.78 17.86 -4.73
C ILE A 90 18.26 17.94 -3.30
N ARG A 91 17.97 19.16 -2.84
CA ARG A 91 17.42 19.44 -1.51
C ARG A 91 15.94 19.76 -1.57
N PHE A 92 15.17 19.10 -0.71
CA PHE A 92 13.77 19.39 -0.45
C PHE A 92 13.64 19.97 0.96
N LEU A 93 12.68 20.90 1.15
CA LEU A 93 12.37 21.42 2.48
C LEU A 93 10.92 21.10 2.82
N ASN A 94 10.67 20.64 4.05
CA ASN A 94 9.29 20.56 4.55
C ASN A 94 8.80 21.95 5.01
N VAL A 95 7.57 22.01 5.51
CA VAL A 95 6.94 23.27 5.93
C VAL A 95 7.65 23.94 7.12
N SER A 96 8.39 23.16 7.90
CA SER A 96 9.19 23.61 9.05
C SER A 96 10.63 23.99 8.66
N GLY A 97 10.98 23.89 7.37
CA GLY A 97 12.31 24.18 6.84
C GLY A 97 13.35 23.08 7.08
N GLU A 98 12.94 21.90 7.54
CA GLU A 98 13.83 20.74 7.65
C GLU A 98 14.25 20.28 6.26
N ALA A 99 15.55 19.99 6.10
CA ALA A 99 16.15 19.66 4.81
C ALA A 99 16.26 18.15 4.59
N PHE A 100 15.80 17.72 3.42
CA PHE A 100 15.92 16.35 2.94
C PHE A 100 16.75 16.33 1.66
N ASP A 101 17.98 15.85 1.77
CA ASP A 101 18.89 15.76 0.64
C ASP A 101 18.77 14.39 -0.04
N ARG A 102 18.76 14.41 -1.38
CA ARG A 102 18.80 13.21 -2.23
C ARG A 102 19.84 13.40 -3.33
N THR A 103 20.39 12.31 -3.83
CA THR A 103 21.25 12.33 -5.01
C THR A 103 20.58 11.64 -6.18
N THR A 104 20.80 12.16 -7.38
CA THR A 104 20.33 11.51 -8.62
C THR A 104 21.13 10.23 -8.87
N THR A 105 20.47 9.14 -9.27
CA THR A 105 21.13 7.85 -9.54
C THR A 105 20.97 7.38 -10.97
N ALA A 106 19.89 7.79 -11.63
CA ALA A 106 19.61 7.46 -13.01
C ALA A 106 18.69 8.51 -13.64
N SER A 107 18.75 8.62 -14.97
CA SER A 107 17.83 9.43 -15.76
C SER A 107 17.30 8.61 -16.93
N THR A 108 16.00 8.71 -17.20
CA THR A 108 15.32 7.96 -18.24
C THR A 108 14.58 8.92 -19.17
N ASN A 109 14.88 8.82 -20.48
CA ASN A 109 14.21 9.62 -21.50
C ASN A 109 12.75 9.21 -21.64
N VAL A 110 11.87 10.19 -21.88
CA VAL A 110 10.45 9.95 -22.13
C VAL A 110 10.20 9.93 -23.65
N PRO A 111 9.64 8.85 -24.22
CA PRO A 111 9.28 8.81 -25.63
C PRO A 111 8.25 9.88 -26.01
N ASN A 112 8.40 10.49 -27.19
CA ASN A 112 7.44 11.49 -27.70
C ASN A 112 6.25 10.90 -28.48
N GLY A 113 6.19 9.58 -28.64
CA GLY A 113 5.13 8.89 -29.40
C GLY A 113 5.33 8.84 -30.92
N SER A 114 6.34 9.54 -31.45
CA SER A 114 6.67 9.61 -32.89
C SER A 114 8.02 8.94 -33.22
N GLY A 115 8.50 8.05 -32.34
CA GLY A 115 9.79 7.37 -32.48
C GLY A 115 11.00 8.16 -31.97
N GLY A 116 10.80 9.38 -31.45
CA GLY A 116 11.83 10.19 -30.79
C GLY A 116 11.61 10.32 -29.28
N VAL A 117 12.31 11.27 -28.66
CA VAL A 117 12.29 11.51 -27.21
C VAL A 117 11.92 12.94 -26.89
N ALA A 118 10.89 13.11 -26.07
CA ALA A 118 10.43 14.41 -25.62
C ALA A 118 11.50 15.11 -24.77
N ASP A 119 11.42 16.43 -24.69
CA ASP A 119 12.19 17.22 -23.72
C ASP A 119 11.58 17.13 -22.31
N VAL A 120 11.43 15.90 -21.84
CA VAL A 120 10.99 15.52 -20.50
C VAL A 120 11.84 14.32 -20.08
N LEU A 121 12.36 14.39 -18.86
CA LEU A 121 13.27 13.41 -18.28
C LEU A 121 12.73 12.98 -16.92
N ILE A 122 12.70 11.66 -16.70
CA ILE A 122 12.45 11.09 -15.38
C ILE A 122 13.81 10.93 -14.71
N VAL A 123 13.98 11.52 -13.53
CA VAL A 123 15.23 11.43 -12.75
C VAL A 123 14.94 10.67 -11.45
N LYS A 124 15.66 9.57 -11.25
CA LYS A 124 15.54 8.73 -10.05
C LYS A 124 16.46 9.23 -8.94
N LEU A 125 15.93 9.27 -7.73
CA LEU A 125 16.64 9.62 -6.50
C LEU A 125 17.18 8.37 -5.81
N ASN A 126 18.26 8.50 -5.05
CA ASN A 126 18.90 7.41 -4.33
C ASN A 126 18.03 6.74 -3.24
N ALA A 127 17.00 7.44 -2.76
CA ALA A 127 16.03 6.91 -1.81
C ALA A 127 14.71 7.69 -1.92
N ALA A 128 13.60 7.05 -1.54
CA ALA A 128 12.30 7.72 -1.40
C ALA A 128 12.37 8.87 -0.38
N LEU A 129 11.64 9.95 -0.62
CA LEU A 129 11.42 11.05 0.32
C LEU A 129 10.32 10.71 1.32
N PRO A 130 10.45 11.13 2.58
CA PRO A 130 9.51 10.79 3.64
C PRO A 130 8.23 11.62 3.52
N THR A 131 7.19 11.04 2.91
CA THR A 131 5.89 11.73 2.74
C THR A 131 5.20 12.03 4.06
N GLU A 132 5.44 11.19 5.07
CA GLU A 132 4.98 11.35 6.45
C GLU A 132 5.61 12.55 7.16
N GLN A 133 6.74 13.07 6.65
CA GLN A 133 7.39 14.29 7.14
C GLN A 133 6.99 15.54 6.31
N GLY A 134 5.96 15.42 5.49
CA GLY A 134 5.35 16.54 4.76
C GLY A 134 5.98 16.89 3.41
N ILE A 135 6.85 16.05 2.87
CA ILE A 135 7.36 16.17 1.49
C ILE A 135 6.41 15.44 0.54
N THR A 136 5.58 16.19 -0.20
CA THR A 136 4.48 15.60 -0.97
C THR A 136 4.75 15.68 -2.47
N PRO A 137 4.71 14.55 -3.20
CA PRO A 137 4.75 14.56 -4.67
C PRO A 137 3.59 15.35 -5.28
N PHE A 138 3.88 16.05 -6.38
CA PHE A 138 2.90 16.82 -7.12
C PHE A 138 2.08 15.93 -8.04
N PRO A 139 0.75 16.08 -8.04
CA PRO A 139 -0.03 15.56 -9.13
C PRO A 139 0.29 16.30 -10.43
N TYR A 140 -0.03 15.72 -11.57
CA TYR A 140 -0.07 16.44 -12.84
C TYR A 140 -1.49 16.90 -13.13
N LEU A 141 -1.64 18.07 -13.77
CA LEU A 141 -2.95 18.55 -14.20
C LEU A 141 -3.43 17.67 -15.36
N ASN A 142 -4.55 16.97 -15.20
CA ASN A 142 -5.04 15.98 -16.16
C ASN A 142 -6.42 16.35 -16.73
N LEU A 143 -6.57 17.57 -17.25
CA LEU A 143 -7.77 17.96 -18.00
C LEU A 143 -7.83 17.19 -19.33
N ALA A 144 -9.05 16.92 -19.80
CA ALA A 144 -9.31 16.02 -20.92
C ALA A 144 -8.82 16.54 -22.27
N THR A 145 -8.76 17.86 -22.47
CA THR A 145 -8.36 18.47 -23.75
C THR A 145 -7.49 19.70 -23.52
N GLU A 146 -6.58 20.00 -24.46
CA GLU A 146 -5.74 21.22 -24.42
C GLU A 146 -6.55 22.51 -24.33
N ALA A 147 -7.74 22.54 -24.96
CA ALA A 147 -8.64 23.68 -24.91
C ALA A 147 -9.03 24.06 -23.47
N GLN A 148 -9.09 23.10 -22.55
CA GLN A 148 -9.41 23.34 -21.14
C GLN A 148 -8.23 23.92 -20.34
N TYR A 149 -7.00 23.82 -20.86
CA TYR A 149 -5.82 24.44 -20.26
C TYR A 149 -5.62 25.89 -20.72
N ASN A 150 -6.29 26.31 -21.80
CA ASN A 150 -6.18 27.70 -22.26
C ASN A 150 -6.62 28.65 -21.14
N ASN A 151 -5.85 29.73 -20.96
CA ASN A 151 -6.03 30.71 -19.90
C ASN A 151 -5.83 30.19 -18.47
N THR A 152 -5.37 28.95 -18.26
CA THR A 152 -4.96 28.49 -16.93
C THR A 152 -3.83 29.36 -16.40
N VAL A 153 -4.00 29.86 -15.17
CA VAL A 153 -2.97 30.65 -14.47
C VAL A 153 -1.95 29.70 -13.85
N LEU A 154 -0.68 30.04 -14.03
CA LEU A 154 0.46 29.24 -13.58
C LEU A 154 1.23 29.96 -12.47
N THR A 155 1.73 29.16 -11.52
CA THR A 155 2.88 29.51 -10.68
C THR A 155 4.11 28.93 -11.36
N VAL A 156 5.03 29.79 -11.80
CA VAL A 156 6.18 29.49 -12.65
C VAL A 156 7.43 29.61 -11.81
N PHE A 157 8.16 28.51 -11.60
CA PHE A 157 9.35 28.49 -10.76
C PHE A 157 10.61 28.52 -11.60
N GLY A 158 11.43 29.54 -11.44
CA GLY A 158 12.68 29.67 -12.17
C GLY A 158 13.91 29.31 -11.35
N GLN A 159 15.08 29.50 -11.94
CA GLN A 159 16.36 29.35 -11.27
C GLN A 159 16.51 30.41 -10.15
N THR A 160 17.53 30.26 -9.28
CA THR A 160 17.70 31.06 -8.04
C THR A 160 16.53 31.01 -7.05
N ARG A 161 15.64 30.01 -7.17
CA ARG A 161 14.55 29.73 -6.22
C ARG A 161 13.52 30.87 -6.16
N ARG A 162 13.18 31.45 -7.32
CA ARG A 162 12.13 32.46 -7.46
C ARG A 162 10.89 31.88 -8.12
N ALA A 163 9.74 32.48 -7.86
CA ALA A 163 8.53 32.17 -8.60
C ALA A 163 7.85 33.44 -9.13
N GLY A 164 7.20 33.30 -10.27
CA GLY A 164 6.34 34.30 -10.87
C GLY A 164 5.09 33.69 -11.49
N ARG A 165 4.28 34.52 -12.14
CA ARG A 165 2.99 34.14 -12.70
C ARG A 165 3.10 33.97 -14.20
N GLY A 166 2.40 32.96 -14.71
CA GLY A 166 2.19 32.74 -16.15
C GLY A 166 0.71 32.54 -16.45
N ARG A 167 0.35 32.59 -17.74
CA ARG A 167 -0.97 32.18 -18.23
C ARG A 167 -0.82 31.49 -19.57
N ILE A 168 -1.33 30.27 -19.66
CA ILE A 168 -1.27 29.47 -20.90
C ILE A 168 -2.01 30.21 -22.02
N SER A 169 -1.32 30.41 -23.13
CA SER A 169 -1.82 31.13 -24.30
C SER A 169 -2.11 30.20 -25.48
N ALA A 170 -1.19 29.30 -25.82
CA ALA A 170 -1.30 28.44 -26.99
C ALA A 170 -0.47 27.17 -26.86
N PHE A 171 -0.85 26.15 -27.60
CA PHE A 171 -0.16 24.86 -27.71
C PHE A 171 0.47 24.69 -29.08
N SER A 172 1.66 24.08 -29.12
CA SER A 172 2.39 23.81 -30.35
C SER A 172 3.38 22.67 -30.16
N ASP A 173 3.83 22.09 -31.26
CA ASP A 173 4.99 21.22 -31.23
C ASP A 173 6.25 22.08 -31.38
N PHE A 174 7.23 21.83 -30.53
CA PHE A 174 8.54 22.45 -30.57
C PHE A 174 9.59 21.42 -30.98
N SER A 175 10.51 21.79 -31.85
CA SER A 175 11.66 20.97 -32.23
C SER A 175 12.81 21.87 -32.65
N ASP A 176 14.03 21.47 -32.32
CA ASP A 176 15.27 22.08 -32.81
C ASP A 176 16.36 21.01 -33.00
N ASP A 177 17.61 21.44 -33.24
CA ASP A 177 18.72 20.52 -33.48
C ASP A 177 19.09 19.63 -32.27
N ASN A 178 18.66 19.99 -31.05
CA ASN A 178 18.94 19.26 -29.80
C ASN A 178 17.67 18.69 -29.13
N ILE A 179 16.49 19.11 -29.58
CA ILE A 179 15.19 18.76 -29.03
C ILE A 179 14.36 18.12 -30.14
N ASP A 180 14.10 16.81 -30.01
CA ASP A 180 13.10 16.16 -30.87
C ASP A 180 11.72 16.78 -30.60
N THR A 181 10.80 16.57 -31.56
CA THR A 181 9.43 17.06 -31.47
C THR A 181 8.82 16.83 -30.09
N THR A 182 8.57 17.94 -29.41
CA THR A 182 8.05 18.02 -28.04
C THR A 182 6.79 18.87 -28.07
N ARG A 183 5.65 18.27 -27.74
CA ARG A 183 4.43 18.99 -27.43
C ARG A 183 4.68 19.97 -26.28
N SER A 184 4.33 21.22 -26.52
CA SER A 184 4.61 22.35 -25.64
C SER A 184 3.42 23.29 -25.53
N TYR A 185 3.44 24.15 -24.53
CA TYR A 185 2.59 25.34 -24.50
C TYR A 185 3.42 26.58 -24.24
N THR A 186 2.82 27.72 -24.55
CA THR A 186 3.43 29.04 -24.38
C THR A 186 2.64 29.90 -23.41
N PHE A 187 3.33 30.82 -22.73
CA PHE A 187 2.74 31.93 -22.01
C PHE A 187 3.48 33.23 -22.35
N LEU A 188 2.73 34.33 -22.34
CA LEU A 188 3.20 35.62 -22.85
C LEU A 188 3.57 36.57 -21.71
N TYR A 189 4.62 37.35 -21.95
CA TYR A 189 5.04 38.49 -21.15
C TYR A 189 5.13 39.73 -22.05
N SER A 190 4.27 40.71 -21.81
CA SER A 190 4.32 41.98 -22.54
C SER A 190 5.17 42.98 -21.77
N ASN A 191 6.18 43.59 -22.38
CA ASN A 191 6.99 44.60 -21.67
C ASN A 191 6.17 45.86 -21.35
N LEU A 192 5.12 46.15 -22.13
CA LEU A 192 4.35 47.39 -22.07
C LEU A 192 3.06 47.30 -21.23
N ALA A 193 2.62 46.09 -20.89
CA ALA A 193 1.40 45.85 -20.12
C ALA A 193 1.50 44.51 -19.35
N GLY A 194 0.68 44.32 -18.32
CA GLY A 194 0.64 43.06 -17.60
C GLY A 194 0.18 43.24 -16.16
N ASN A 195 0.09 42.13 -15.46
CA ASN A 195 -0.27 42.07 -14.06
C ASN A 195 0.98 41.98 -13.19
N GLN A 196 0.82 42.28 -11.91
CA GLN A 196 1.83 41.97 -10.90
C GLN A 196 2.21 40.48 -10.98
N ASP A 197 3.48 40.17 -10.71
CA ASP A 197 4.09 38.83 -10.75
C ASP A 197 4.25 38.20 -12.13
N ASP A 198 3.67 38.75 -13.20
CA ASP A 198 3.83 38.18 -14.54
C ASP A 198 5.31 37.97 -14.84
N SER A 199 5.64 36.80 -15.39
CA SER A 199 7.02 36.33 -15.48
C SER A 199 7.44 35.91 -16.88
N TYR A 200 8.74 35.96 -17.12
CA TYR A 200 9.38 35.54 -18.36
C TYR A 200 10.63 34.71 -18.08
N LEU A 201 10.74 33.60 -18.80
CA LEU A 201 11.87 32.67 -18.68
C LEU A 201 13.15 33.28 -19.28
N VAL A 202 14.28 33.04 -18.64
CA VAL A 202 15.59 33.48 -19.09
C VAL A 202 16.61 32.34 -19.02
N SER A 203 17.86 32.62 -19.41
CA SER A 203 18.93 31.61 -19.44
C SER A 203 19.14 30.98 -18.07
N GLY A 204 19.04 29.65 -18.00
CA GLY A 204 19.23 28.86 -16.79
C GLY A 204 17.94 28.43 -16.08
N ASP A 205 16.76 28.89 -16.52
CA ASP A 205 15.47 28.41 -16.00
C ASP A 205 15.09 27.00 -16.46
N SER A 206 15.75 26.47 -17.51
CA SER A 206 15.44 25.19 -18.15
C SER A 206 15.20 24.04 -17.17
N GLY A 207 14.13 23.28 -17.42
CA GLY A 207 13.70 22.15 -16.61
C GLY A 207 12.96 22.49 -15.33
N SER A 208 13.00 23.74 -14.87
CA SER A 208 12.21 24.14 -13.71
C SER A 208 10.71 24.10 -14.03
N PRO A 209 9.84 23.82 -13.05
CA PRO A 209 8.44 23.49 -13.32
C PRO A 209 7.50 24.69 -13.26
N SER A 210 6.35 24.55 -13.92
CA SER A 210 5.19 25.40 -13.70
C SER A 210 3.96 24.58 -13.27
N PHE A 211 3.15 25.19 -12.40
CA PHE A 211 2.03 24.54 -11.74
C PHE A 211 0.73 25.33 -11.90
N ALA A 212 -0.38 24.64 -12.08
CA ALA A 212 -1.72 25.18 -11.89
C ALA A 212 -2.24 24.82 -10.50
N LEU A 213 -3.11 25.64 -9.92
CA LEU A 213 -3.73 25.32 -8.63
C LEU A 213 -5.08 24.63 -8.85
N VAL A 214 -5.23 23.42 -8.32
CA VAL A 214 -6.47 22.63 -8.34
C VAL A 214 -6.83 22.26 -6.92
N ASN A 215 -8.04 22.62 -6.45
CA ASN A 215 -8.50 22.31 -5.09
C ASN A 215 -7.46 22.65 -4.00
N ASN A 216 -6.83 23.83 -4.11
CA ASN A 216 -5.73 24.27 -3.24
C ASN A 216 -4.46 23.40 -3.25
N ARG A 217 -4.29 22.51 -4.21
CA ARG A 217 -3.07 21.71 -4.42
C ARG A 217 -2.41 22.08 -5.76
N PRO A 218 -1.09 22.37 -5.79
CA PRO A 218 -0.39 22.60 -7.04
C PRO A 218 -0.31 21.31 -7.86
N ALA A 219 -0.68 21.40 -9.13
CA ALA A 219 -0.60 20.33 -10.11
C ALA A 219 0.37 20.73 -11.22
N LEU A 220 1.36 19.87 -11.50
CA LEU A 220 2.39 20.08 -12.50
C LEU A 220 1.76 20.16 -13.89
N VAL A 221 2.15 21.18 -14.66
CA VAL A 221 1.66 21.39 -16.03
C VAL A 221 2.79 21.30 -17.04
N GLY A 222 3.95 21.89 -16.72
CA GLY A 222 5.06 21.91 -17.65
C GLY A 222 6.43 22.09 -17.02
N LEU A 223 7.44 21.98 -17.88
CA LEU A 223 8.86 22.12 -17.56
C LEU A 223 9.47 23.12 -18.55
N HIS A 224 10.26 24.07 -18.07
CA HIS A 224 10.80 25.15 -18.89
C HIS A 224 11.68 24.63 -20.02
N LEU A 225 11.30 24.98 -21.25
CA LEU A 225 11.90 24.48 -22.47
C LEU A 225 12.65 25.58 -23.23
N ALA A 226 12.00 26.73 -23.50
CA ALA A 226 12.62 27.81 -24.27
C ALA A 226 12.00 29.18 -23.96
N ALA A 227 12.69 30.24 -24.38
CA ALA A 227 12.21 31.61 -24.32
C ALA A 227 12.51 32.33 -25.65
N GLY A 228 11.66 33.28 -26.04
CA GLY A 228 11.82 33.99 -27.31
C GLY A 228 10.94 35.22 -27.47
N LEU A 229 10.80 35.69 -28.71
CA LEU A 229 9.97 36.83 -29.08
C LEU A 229 8.96 36.43 -30.16
N ALA A 230 7.68 36.76 -29.97
CA ALA A 230 6.64 36.60 -30.97
C ALA A 230 5.74 37.86 -31.00
N PHE A 231 5.53 38.43 -32.18
CA PHE A 231 4.64 39.59 -32.39
C PHE A 231 4.88 40.75 -31.39
N GLY A 232 6.14 41.04 -31.07
CA GLY A 232 6.51 42.11 -30.12
C GLY A 232 6.29 41.76 -28.64
N SER A 233 5.82 40.56 -28.33
CA SER A 233 5.73 40.02 -26.96
C SER A 233 6.85 39.03 -26.69
N ARG A 234 7.27 38.94 -25.43
CA ARG A 234 8.17 37.89 -24.98
C ARG A 234 7.37 36.63 -24.69
N VAL A 235 7.88 35.49 -25.16
CA VAL A 235 7.20 34.21 -25.10
C VAL A 235 8.06 33.22 -24.32
N SER A 236 7.46 32.63 -23.30
CA SER A 236 8.01 31.51 -22.55
C SER A 236 7.35 30.23 -23.04
N THR A 237 8.13 29.16 -23.19
CA THR A 237 7.68 27.85 -23.69
C THR A 237 8.02 26.77 -22.70
N ASP A 238 7.04 25.94 -22.34
CA ASP A 238 7.20 24.77 -21.48
C ASP A 238 6.84 23.48 -22.24
N SER A 239 7.56 22.40 -21.97
CA SER A 239 7.13 21.04 -22.32
C SER A 239 5.79 20.74 -21.63
N PHE A 240 4.81 20.19 -22.36
CA PHE A 240 3.48 19.92 -21.82
C PHE A 240 3.44 18.53 -21.16
N VAL A 241 3.75 18.46 -19.86
CA VAL A 241 3.87 17.19 -19.10
C VAL A 241 2.65 16.26 -19.24
N PRO A 242 1.39 16.75 -19.18
CA PRO A 242 0.20 15.90 -19.33
C PRO A 242 0.15 15.08 -20.62
N GLN A 243 0.71 15.58 -21.72
CA GLN A 243 0.82 14.83 -22.98
C GLN A 243 1.62 13.53 -22.83
N TYR A 244 2.60 13.53 -21.92
CA TYR A 244 3.55 12.43 -21.76
C TYR A 244 3.23 11.53 -20.57
N ALA A 245 2.15 11.83 -19.82
CA ALA A 245 1.77 11.03 -18.66
C ALA A 245 1.64 9.53 -18.96
N PRO A 246 1.06 9.08 -20.10
CA PRO A 246 1.04 7.65 -20.43
C PRO A 246 2.43 7.03 -20.53
N ALA A 247 3.36 7.68 -21.24
CA ALA A 247 4.72 7.18 -21.43
C ALA A 247 5.52 7.17 -20.11
N ILE A 248 5.35 8.22 -19.29
CA ILE A 248 5.95 8.30 -17.95
C ILE A 248 5.42 7.18 -17.06
N ASN A 249 4.10 6.95 -17.06
CA ASN A 249 3.48 5.88 -16.29
C ASN A 249 3.96 4.50 -16.72
N THR A 250 4.16 4.24 -18.02
CA THR A 250 4.74 2.98 -18.50
C THR A 250 6.14 2.75 -17.92
N ILE A 251 6.98 3.78 -17.86
CA ILE A 251 8.33 3.67 -17.31
C ILE A 251 8.28 3.41 -15.80
N LEU A 252 7.49 4.20 -15.06
CA LEU A 252 7.37 4.12 -13.61
C LEU A 252 6.66 2.84 -13.11
N ALA A 253 5.85 2.19 -13.96
CA ALA A 253 5.06 1.03 -13.56
C ALA A 253 5.93 -0.15 -13.10
N SER A 254 7.11 -0.32 -13.69
CA SER A 254 8.08 -1.36 -13.30
C SER A 254 8.59 -1.19 -11.87
N GLU A 255 8.57 0.05 -11.38
CA GLU A 255 8.94 0.38 -10.01
C GLU A 255 7.72 0.49 -9.10
N GLY A 256 6.51 0.11 -9.55
CA GLY A 256 5.28 0.15 -8.76
C GLY A 256 4.67 1.55 -8.57
N TYR A 257 4.97 2.50 -9.47
CA TYR A 257 4.45 3.87 -9.40
C TYR A 257 3.74 4.31 -10.70
N GLN A 258 2.87 5.29 -10.57
CA GLN A 258 2.38 6.17 -11.63
C GLN A 258 2.41 7.63 -11.19
N LEU A 259 2.35 8.54 -12.15
CA LEU A 259 2.03 9.94 -11.88
C LEU A 259 0.66 10.05 -11.22
N ILE A 260 0.58 10.89 -10.19
CA ILE A 260 -0.67 11.16 -9.50
C ILE A 260 -1.51 12.13 -10.36
N PRO A 261 -2.72 11.78 -10.82
CA PRO A 261 -3.59 12.74 -11.50
C PRO A 261 -4.18 13.75 -10.51
N ALA A 262 -4.36 15.01 -10.91
CA ALA A 262 -5.05 16.02 -10.09
C ALA A 262 -6.55 15.70 -9.92
N TYR A 263 -7.13 15.01 -10.89
CA TYR A 263 -8.49 14.48 -10.90
C TYR A 263 -8.43 12.96 -11.15
N PRO A 264 -8.11 12.15 -10.13
CA PRO A 264 -8.09 10.70 -10.26
C PRO A 264 -9.50 10.17 -10.55
N ALA A 265 -9.58 9.13 -11.37
CA ALA A 265 -10.82 8.37 -11.52
C ALA A 265 -11.16 7.70 -10.17
N THR A 266 -12.41 7.82 -9.73
CA THR A 266 -12.85 7.22 -8.47
C THR A 266 -12.68 5.71 -8.50
N ALA A 267 -12.03 5.16 -7.47
CA ALA A 267 -11.86 3.73 -7.24
C ALA A 267 -12.48 3.31 -5.91
N SER A 268 -12.77 2.02 -5.76
CA SER A 268 -13.34 1.45 -4.53
C SER A 268 -12.58 0.19 -4.17
N LEU A 269 -11.72 0.29 -3.15
CA LEU A 269 -10.84 -0.80 -2.72
C LEU A 269 -11.34 -1.43 -1.42
N THR A 270 -11.40 -2.75 -1.38
CA THR A 270 -11.65 -3.56 -0.17
C THR A 270 -10.50 -4.52 0.07
N ALA A 271 -10.28 -4.90 1.33
CA ALA A 271 -9.31 -5.91 1.72
C ALA A 271 -10.05 -7.07 2.40
N GLU A 272 -9.63 -8.30 2.10
CA GLU A 272 -10.17 -9.51 2.72
C GLU A 272 -9.02 -10.48 2.99
N ILE A 273 -9.08 -11.24 4.09
CA ILE A 273 -8.16 -12.35 4.37
C ILE A 273 -8.96 -13.65 4.31
N SER A 274 -8.46 -14.62 3.55
CA SER A 274 -9.03 -15.98 3.43
C SER A 274 -7.94 -17.02 3.72
N ASN A 275 -8.30 -18.10 4.44
CA ASN A 275 -7.62 -19.43 4.49
C ASN A 275 -8.13 -20.34 5.63
N PRO A 276 -7.70 -21.61 5.73
CA PRO A 276 -8.00 -22.50 6.86
C PRO A 276 -7.63 -21.89 8.21
N PRO A 277 -8.22 -22.39 9.31
CA PRO A 277 -7.89 -21.94 10.65
C PRO A 277 -6.38 -22.09 10.91
N LEU A 278 -5.80 -21.03 11.45
CA LEU A 278 -4.41 -21.03 11.89
C LEU A 278 -4.26 -22.01 13.06
N ARG A 279 -3.12 -22.69 13.13
CA ARG A 279 -2.83 -23.66 14.19
C ARG A 279 -1.50 -23.35 14.85
N GLN A 280 -1.49 -23.22 16.17
CA GLN A 280 -0.28 -22.91 16.93
C GLN A 280 0.87 -23.86 16.60
N ALA A 281 2.07 -23.30 16.40
CA ALA A 281 3.31 -23.99 16.07
C ALA A 281 3.34 -24.75 14.73
N LYS A 282 2.30 -24.67 13.89
CA LYS A 282 2.27 -25.30 12.55
C LYS A 282 2.54 -24.26 11.46
N PRO A 283 3.07 -24.66 10.29
CA PRO A 283 3.16 -23.76 9.14
C PRO A 283 1.76 -23.38 8.64
N ALA A 284 1.62 -22.17 8.09
CA ALA A 284 0.40 -21.71 7.46
C ALA A 284 0.69 -20.62 6.42
N ASP A 285 -0.09 -20.63 5.34
CA ASP A 285 -0.16 -19.51 4.40
C ASP A 285 -1.55 -18.85 4.58
N LEU A 286 -1.60 -17.52 4.54
CA LEU A 286 -2.83 -16.71 4.51
C LEU A 286 -2.88 -15.95 3.19
N GLU A 287 -4.05 -15.85 2.56
CA GLU A 287 -4.22 -15.03 1.37
C GLU A 287 -4.95 -13.74 1.75
N LEU A 288 -4.30 -12.60 1.49
CA LEU A 288 -4.91 -11.29 1.57
C LEU A 288 -5.21 -10.79 0.17
N THR A 289 -6.47 -10.47 -0.10
CA THR A 289 -6.95 -9.99 -1.38
C THR A 289 -7.34 -8.53 -1.30
N ILE A 290 -6.79 -7.69 -2.18
CA ILE A 290 -7.27 -6.33 -2.44
C ILE A 290 -8.12 -6.34 -3.69
N THR A 291 -9.39 -5.99 -3.56
CA THR A 291 -10.36 -5.96 -4.68
C THR A 291 -10.72 -4.53 -5.04
N ASN A 292 -10.62 -4.18 -6.33
CA ASN A 292 -11.20 -2.97 -6.87
C ASN A 292 -12.59 -3.27 -7.43
N SER A 293 -13.63 -2.87 -6.70
CA SER A 293 -15.04 -3.09 -7.06
C SER A 293 -15.59 -2.01 -8.00
N SER A 294 -14.79 -1.01 -8.38
CA SER A 294 -15.18 0.01 -9.34
C SER A 294 -14.83 -0.40 -10.77
N PRO A 295 -15.53 0.13 -11.80
CA PRO A 295 -15.14 -0.10 -13.20
C PRO A 295 -13.87 0.65 -13.63
N ASN A 296 -13.41 1.61 -12.83
CA ASN A 296 -12.23 2.41 -13.14
C ASN A 296 -10.95 1.72 -12.65
N THR A 297 -9.84 1.95 -13.35
CA THR A 297 -8.53 1.50 -12.88
C THR A 297 -8.09 2.34 -11.67
N ALA A 298 -7.76 1.68 -10.56
CA ALA A 298 -7.16 2.32 -9.41
C ALA A 298 -5.68 2.63 -9.71
N THR A 299 -5.26 3.88 -9.53
CA THR A 299 -3.88 4.35 -9.75
C THR A 299 -3.13 4.41 -8.43
N ASN A 300 -1.88 3.95 -8.41
CA ASN A 300 -1.06 3.80 -7.20
C ASN A 300 -1.79 3.09 -6.02
N PRO A 301 -2.40 1.90 -6.20
CA PRO A 301 -2.89 1.13 -5.06
C PRO A 301 -1.76 0.83 -4.06
N ARG A 302 -2.07 1.04 -2.79
CA ARG A 302 -1.17 0.83 -1.66
C ARG A 302 -1.87 0.00 -0.59
N LEU A 303 -1.10 -0.86 0.06
CA LEU A 303 -1.51 -1.70 1.18
C LEU A 303 -0.39 -1.67 2.23
N ASN A 304 -0.71 -1.20 3.43
CA ASN A 304 0.17 -1.27 4.58
C ASN A 304 -0.35 -2.37 5.52
N LEU A 305 0.50 -3.29 5.93
CA LEU A 305 0.18 -4.35 6.88
C LEU A 305 1.03 -4.18 8.12
N LEU A 306 0.37 -4.05 9.28
CA LEU A 306 1.03 -3.98 10.58
C LEU A 306 0.70 -5.24 11.39
N PHE A 307 1.75 -5.96 11.78
CA PHE A 307 1.70 -7.14 12.63
C PHE A 307 2.25 -6.81 14.02
N PRO A 308 1.75 -7.42 15.09
CA PRO A 308 2.36 -7.31 16.41
C PRO A 308 3.71 -8.03 16.43
N THR A 309 4.61 -7.60 17.31
CA THR A 309 6.00 -8.08 17.34
C THR A 309 6.13 -9.58 17.62
N ASN A 310 5.15 -10.19 18.29
CA ASN A 310 5.06 -11.61 18.58
C ASN A 310 4.32 -12.44 17.51
N ALA A 311 3.84 -11.81 16.41
CA ALA A 311 3.16 -12.51 15.32
C ALA A 311 3.64 -12.03 13.94
N ILE A 312 4.92 -11.68 13.81
CA ILE A 312 5.50 -11.28 12.53
C ILE A 312 5.57 -12.50 11.61
N PRO A 313 5.07 -12.42 10.36
CA PRO A 313 5.15 -13.53 9.42
C PRO A 313 6.59 -13.77 8.98
N SER A 314 6.88 -15.01 8.61
CA SER A 314 8.20 -15.41 8.09
C SER A 314 8.51 -14.79 6.72
N SER A 315 7.49 -14.56 5.89
CA SER A 315 7.61 -13.82 4.64
C SER A 315 6.25 -13.34 4.13
N ILE A 316 6.26 -12.34 3.25
CA ILE A 316 5.10 -11.93 2.46
C ILE A 316 5.52 -11.94 0.99
N THR A 317 4.72 -12.58 0.14
CA THR A 317 4.93 -12.61 -1.31
C THR A 317 3.68 -12.11 -2.02
N ALA A 318 3.83 -11.20 -2.97
CA ALA A 318 2.69 -10.62 -3.67
C ALA A 318 3.09 -10.35 -5.13
N PRO A 319 2.73 -11.24 -6.08
CA PRO A 319 3.13 -11.10 -7.47
C PRO A 319 2.73 -9.74 -8.06
N GLY A 320 3.69 -9.04 -8.68
CA GLY A 320 3.48 -7.71 -9.27
C GLY A 320 3.49 -6.55 -8.28
N TRP A 321 3.48 -6.81 -6.97
CA TRP A 321 3.65 -5.78 -5.96
C TRP A 321 5.13 -5.55 -5.66
N ILE A 322 5.46 -4.29 -5.38
CA ILE A 322 6.70 -3.94 -4.70
C ILE A 322 6.43 -4.01 -3.20
N ILE A 323 7.27 -4.74 -2.47
CA ILE A 323 7.16 -4.93 -1.02
C ILE A 323 8.35 -4.25 -0.35
N GLU A 324 8.06 -3.35 0.57
CA GLU A 324 9.02 -2.67 1.43
C GLU A 324 8.74 -3.07 2.88
N ASN A 325 9.80 -3.25 3.68
CA ASN A 325 9.70 -3.60 5.10
C ASN A 325 10.58 -2.61 5.88
N PRO A 326 10.07 -1.40 6.19
CA PRO A 326 10.85 -0.36 6.84
C PRO A 326 11.19 -0.68 8.30
N SER A 327 10.41 -1.55 8.97
CA SER A 327 10.65 -2.00 10.34
C SER A 327 9.96 -3.33 10.61
N PRO A 328 10.44 -4.15 11.57
CA PRO A 328 9.84 -5.46 11.85
C PRO A 328 8.33 -5.38 12.10
N GLY A 329 7.56 -6.07 11.26
CA GLY A 329 6.09 -6.10 11.34
C GLY A 329 5.37 -4.99 10.55
N ASP A 330 6.08 -4.00 9.97
CA ASP A 330 5.52 -3.01 9.03
C ASP A 330 5.86 -3.43 7.59
N TYR A 331 4.85 -3.82 6.81
CA TYR A 331 4.99 -4.17 5.41
C TYR A 331 4.19 -3.22 4.53
N ARG A 332 4.88 -2.54 3.62
CA ARG A 332 4.29 -1.59 2.66
C ARG A 332 4.34 -2.19 1.27
N LEU A 333 3.18 -2.53 0.76
CA LEU A 333 2.97 -3.07 -0.56
C LEU A 333 2.40 -1.98 -1.47
N ARG A 334 2.92 -1.91 -2.68
CA ARG A 334 2.41 -1.00 -3.71
C ARG A 334 2.50 -1.61 -5.11
N ILE A 335 1.55 -1.24 -5.97
CA ILE A 335 1.55 -1.57 -7.39
C ILE A 335 1.16 -0.31 -8.18
N ALA A 336 1.56 -0.23 -9.44
CA ALA A 336 1.28 0.95 -10.26
C ALA A 336 -0.22 1.13 -10.54
N THR A 337 -0.92 0.02 -10.83
CA THR A 337 -2.35 0.00 -11.13
C THR A 337 -3.02 -1.28 -10.67
N LEU A 338 -4.30 -1.18 -10.34
CA LEU A 338 -5.21 -2.32 -10.22
C LEU A 338 -6.43 -2.06 -11.11
N GLY A 339 -6.67 -2.95 -12.07
CA GLY A 339 -7.77 -2.79 -13.04
C GLY A 339 -9.14 -2.67 -12.39
N GLY A 340 -10.11 -2.12 -13.11
CA GLY A 340 -11.50 -2.08 -12.65
C GLY A 340 -12.10 -3.48 -12.58
N ASN A 341 -12.88 -3.77 -11.53
CA ASN A 341 -13.47 -5.08 -11.27
C ASN A 341 -12.43 -6.23 -11.24
N THR A 342 -11.24 -5.94 -10.72
CA THR A 342 -10.15 -6.93 -10.57
C THR A 342 -9.65 -6.98 -9.13
N ALA A 343 -8.91 -8.03 -8.80
CA ALA A 343 -8.29 -8.21 -7.51
C ALA A 343 -6.81 -8.53 -7.66
N ALA A 344 -6.04 -8.25 -6.61
CA ALA A 344 -4.65 -8.66 -6.49
C ALA A 344 -4.42 -9.25 -5.09
N THR A 345 -3.57 -10.27 -5.03
CA THR A 345 -3.35 -11.06 -3.81
C THR A 345 -1.95 -10.88 -3.26
N ALA A 346 -1.84 -10.99 -1.93
CA ALA A 346 -0.60 -11.13 -1.19
C ALA A 346 -0.71 -12.38 -0.30
N THR A 347 0.29 -13.24 -0.34
CA THR A 347 0.40 -14.41 0.52
C THR A 347 1.26 -14.07 1.72
N ILE A 348 0.70 -14.18 2.92
CA ILE A 348 1.39 -14.02 4.19
C ILE A 348 1.76 -15.42 4.69
N LYS A 349 3.04 -15.69 4.89
CA LYS A 349 3.53 -17.02 5.26
C LYS A 349 4.04 -17.07 6.69
N TYR A 350 3.58 -18.06 7.44
CA TYR A 350 4.14 -18.48 8.72
C TYR A 350 4.86 -19.81 8.55
N ALA A 351 6.19 -19.82 8.74
CA ALA A 351 6.94 -21.06 8.88
C ALA A 351 6.50 -21.84 10.14
N SER A 352 6.09 -21.10 11.17
CA SER A 352 5.43 -21.61 12.37
C SER A 352 4.54 -20.49 12.91
N VAL A 353 3.24 -20.75 13.01
CA VAL A 353 2.27 -19.81 13.59
C VAL A 353 2.57 -19.65 15.09
N PRO A 354 2.58 -18.42 15.63
CA PRO A 354 2.88 -18.18 17.05
C PRO A 354 1.87 -18.86 17.98
N VAL A 355 2.31 -19.14 19.21
CA VAL A 355 1.47 -19.66 20.29
C VAL A 355 0.67 -18.50 20.88
N LEU A 356 -0.43 -18.17 20.21
CA LEU A 356 -1.41 -17.14 20.57
C LEU A 356 -2.80 -17.71 20.29
N ASP A 357 -3.84 -17.14 20.90
CA ASP A 357 -5.23 -17.48 20.58
C ASP A 357 -5.73 -16.72 19.34
N GLU A 358 -5.10 -15.59 19.05
CA GLU A 358 -5.48 -14.70 17.96
C GLU A 358 -4.26 -13.93 17.42
N ILE A 359 -4.25 -13.65 16.12
CA ILE A 359 -3.30 -12.76 15.47
C ILE A 359 -4.04 -11.53 14.93
N PRO A 360 -3.89 -10.36 15.56
CA PRO A 360 -4.43 -9.13 15.01
C PRO A 360 -3.53 -8.61 13.88
N ILE A 361 -4.12 -8.30 12.73
CA ILE A 361 -3.44 -7.66 11.60
C ILE A 361 -4.17 -6.37 11.28
N GLN A 362 -3.48 -5.24 11.33
CA GLN A 362 -4.03 -3.99 10.80
C GLN A 362 -3.63 -3.83 9.33
N ALA A 363 -4.62 -3.72 8.46
CA ALA A 363 -4.42 -3.39 7.06
C ALA A 363 -4.91 -1.97 6.76
N THR A 364 -4.06 -1.13 6.18
CA THR A 364 -4.46 0.16 5.62
C THR A 364 -4.28 0.16 4.11
N HIS A 365 -5.37 0.28 3.36
CA HIS A 365 -5.35 0.26 1.90
C HIS A 365 -5.95 1.52 1.29
N GLY A 366 -5.54 1.85 0.07
CA GLY A 366 -6.05 3.00 -0.68
C GLY A 366 -5.41 3.15 -2.05
N SER A 367 -5.79 4.19 -2.78
CA SER A 367 -5.21 4.55 -4.09
C SER A 367 -5.21 6.07 -4.24
N ASP A 368 -4.84 6.60 -5.41
CA ASP A 368 -5.02 8.03 -5.68
C ASP A 368 -6.51 8.39 -5.82
N GLY A 369 -7.32 7.47 -6.32
CA GLY A 369 -8.76 7.62 -6.56
C GLY A 369 -9.67 7.13 -5.44
N SER A 370 -9.10 6.69 -4.32
CA SER A 370 -9.85 6.18 -3.16
C SER A 370 -9.22 6.66 -1.85
N PRO A 371 -10.01 6.91 -0.80
CA PRO A 371 -9.46 7.23 0.51
C PRO A 371 -8.58 6.08 1.04
N ALA A 372 -7.71 6.41 1.99
CA ALA A 372 -7.07 5.38 2.82
C ALA A 372 -8.10 4.87 3.84
N ILE A 373 -8.27 3.56 3.92
CA ILE A 373 -9.17 2.88 4.85
C ILE A 373 -8.32 1.93 5.69
N SER A 374 -8.48 1.96 7.01
CA SER A 374 -7.88 0.99 7.93
C SER A 374 -8.91 -0.02 8.38
N GLN A 375 -8.52 -1.30 8.38
CA GLN A 375 -9.31 -2.44 8.81
C GLN A 375 -8.44 -3.31 9.72
N ASN A 376 -9.04 -3.88 10.75
CA ASN A 376 -8.38 -4.87 11.60
C ASN A 376 -8.93 -6.25 11.24
N PHE A 377 -8.03 -7.23 11.15
CA PHE A 377 -8.34 -8.64 10.99
C PHE A 377 -7.86 -9.36 12.23
N ASP A 378 -8.82 -9.90 12.99
CA ASP A 378 -8.58 -10.65 14.20
C ASP A 378 -8.65 -12.13 13.82
N LEU A 379 -7.49 -12.75 13.60
CA LEU A 379 -7.40 -14.10 13.04
C LEU A 379 -7.32 -15.14 14.15
N PRO A 380 -8.36 -15.99 14.35
CA PRO A 380 -8.35 -17.00 15.39
C PRO A 380 -7.29 -18.07 15.10
N VAL A 381 -6.58 -18.49 16.14
CA VAL A 381 -5.56 -19.54 16.10
C VAL A 381 -5.98 -20.68 17.01
N ALA A 382 -6.21 -21.85 16.42
CA ALA A 382 -6.48 -23.07 17.18
C ALA A 382 -5.19 -23.56 17.84
N GLU A 383 -5.23 -23.78 19.15
CA GLU A 383 -4.18 -24.50 19.87
C GLU A 383 -4.04 -25.93 19.32
N THR A 384 -2.81 -26.39 19.15
CA THR A 384 -2.50 -27.77 18.73
C THR A 384 -2.26 -28.67 19.93
N PHE A 385 -2.42 -29.97 19.76
CA PHE A 385 -2.03 -30.97 20.75
C PHE A 385 -0.58 -30.79 21.18
N ALA A 386 0.33 -30.55 20.23
CA ALA A 386 1.74 -30.31 20.52
C ALA A 386 1.99 -29.06 21.41
N SER A 387 1.18 -28.02 21.25
CA SER A 387 1.19 -26.83 22.11
C SER A 387 0.60 -27.15 23.48
N PHE A 388 -0.55 -27.83 23.50
CA PHE A 388 -1.27 -28.23 24.72
C PHE A 388 -0.42 -29.06 25.69
N VAL A 389 0.41 -29.97 25.17
CA VAL A 389 1.31 -30.83 25.99
C VAL A 389 2.72 -30.26 26.15
N SER A 390 3.00 -29.02 25.72
CA SER A 390 4.37 -28.51 25.58
C SER A 390 5.16 -28.51 26.90
N ASP A 391 4.46 -28.32 28.01
CA ASP A 391 5.07 -28.13 29.34
C ASP A 391 5.05 -29.41 30.19
N LEU A 392 4.50 -30.50 29.66
CA LEU A 392 4.38 -31.77 30.38
C LEU A 392 5.69 -32.58 30.37
N PRO A 393 5.94 -33.40 31.40
CA PRO A 393 7.06 -34.33 31.43
C PRO A 393 6.88 -35.51 30.46
N LEU A 394 5.63 -35.95 30.26
CA LEU A 394 5.22 -37.00 29.32
C LEU A 394 4.22 -36.40 28.33
N LYS A 395 4.49 -36.51 27.03
CA LYS A 395 3.83 -35.71 25.98
C LYS A 395 3.13 -36.54 24.90
N GLY A 396 3.28 -37.86 24.95
CA GLY A 396 2.65 -38.77 24.01
C GLY A 396 1.12 -38.69 24.11
N GLU A 397 0.43 -38.97 23.00
CA GLU A 397 -1.03 -38.99 22.94
C GLU A 397 -1.67 -39.95 23.96
N LEU A 398 -0.98 -41.06 24.24
CA LEU A 398 -1.39 -42.11 25.19
C LEU A 398 -0.74 -41.97 26.57
N ASP A 399 0.09 -40.95 26.79
CA ASP A 399 0.68 -40.71 28.09
C ASP A 399 -0.37 -40.13 29.05
N ASP A 400 -0.15 -40.35 30.34
CA ASP A 400 -0.97 -39.90 31.48
C ASP A 400 0.01 -39.39 32.56
N PRO A 401 0.43 -38.11 32.47
CA PRO A 401 1.46 -37.56 33.35
C PRO A 401 0.98 -37.29 34.79
N ASP A 402 -0.33 -37.15 35.01
CA ASP A 402 -0.92 -36.82 36.30
C ASP A 402 -1.58 -38.03 37.00
N LEU A 403 -1.60 -39.18 36.33
CA LEU A 403 -2.00 -40.50 36.82
C LEU A 403 -3.48 -40.59 37.19
N ASP A 404 -4.34 -39.88 36.46
CA ASP A 404 -5.79 -39.96 36.65
C ASP A 404 -6.49 -41.01 35.77
N GLY A 405 -5.75 -41.61 34.83
CA GLY A 405 -6.22 -42.65 33.92
C GLY A 405 -6.80 -42.11 32.61
N ILE A 406 -6.73 -40.81 32.35
CA ILE A 406 -7.14 -40.17 31.10
C ILE A 406 -5.88 -39.79 30.32
N SER A 407 -5.78 -40.27 29.08
CA SER A 407 -4.62 -39.94 28.25
C SER A 407 -4.67 -38.49 27.77
N ASN A 408 -3.49 -37.87 27.57
CA ASN A 408 -3.33 -36.52 27.02
C ASN A 408 -4.26 -36.21 25.83
N LEU A 409 -4.41 -37.14 24.86
CA LEU A 409 -5.27 -36.92 23.69
C LEU A 409 -6.75 -36.79 24.06
N LEU A 410 -7.23 -37.61 24.99
CA LEU A 410 -8.61 -37.56 25.45
C LEU A 410 -8.86 -36.28 26.26
N GLU A 411 -7.92 -35.84 27.08
CA GLU A 411 -8.02 -34.56 27.76
C GLU A 411 -8.03 -33.39 26.78
N TYR A 412 -7.13 -33.39 25.80
CA TYR A 412 -7.13 -32.40 24.73
C TYR A 412 -8.48 -32.36 24.00
N ALA A 413 -9.08 -33.52 23.71
CA ALA A 413 -10.34 -33.63 23.01
C ALA A 413 -11.59 -33.32 23.87
N PHE A 414 -11.55 -33.57 25.17
CA PHE A 414 -12.71 -33.43 26.05
C PHE A 414 -12.67 -32.21 26.97
N GLY A 415 -11.55 -31.46 26.99
CA GLY A 415 -11.40 -30.22 27.74
C GLY A 415 -10.78 -30.42 29.13
N GLY A 416 -9.87 -31.38 29.24
CA GLY A 416 -9.11 -31.69 30.46
C GLY A 416 -7.83 -30.87 30.60
N ASN A 417 -7.06 -31.18 31.63
CA ASN A 417 -5.77 -30.56 31.89
C ASN A 417 -4.76 -31.65 32.33
N PRO A 418 -3.86 -32.09 31.44
CA PRO A 418 -2.96 -33.21 31.69
C PRO A 418 -1.90 -32.96 32.76
N GLY A 419 -1.83 -31.76 33.31
CA GLY A 419 -0.99 -31.44 34.46
C GLY A 419 -1.72 -31.58 35.81
N ALA A 420 -3.00 -31.94 35.83
CA ALA A 420 -3.86 -31.82 37.00
C ALA A 420 -4.82 -33.00 37.15
N ASN A 421 -4.45 -33.94 38.02
CA ASN A 421 -5.23 -35.15 38.32
C ASN A 421 -6.71 -34.83 38.60
N SER A 422 -7.56 -35.03 37.60
CA SER A 422 -8.95 -34.59 37.62
C SER A 422 -9.78 -35.31 36.57
N ASN A 423 -10.81 -36.03 37.01
CA ASN A 423 -11.80 -36.62 36.11
C ASN A 423 -12.88 -35.61 35.64
N LEU A 424 -12.71 -34.32 35.95
CA LEU A 424 -13.65 -33.25 35.62
C LEU A 424 -13.01 -32.23 34.70
N ALA A 425 -13.77 -31.80 33.70
CA ALA A 425 -13.45 -30.70 32.81
C ALA A 425 -13.72 -29.36 33.51
N GLU A 426 -13.28 -28.27 32.88
CA GLU A 426 -13.73 -26.94 33.27
C GLU A 426 -15.27 -26.85 33.27
N GLY A 427 -15.84 -26.24 34.30
CA GLY A 427 -17.30 -26.22 34.52
C GLY A 427 -17.85 -27.41 35.32
N GLY A 428 -17.01 -28.38 35.71
CA GLY A 428 -17.37 -29.47 36.64
C GLY A 428 -18.07 -30.67 35.99
N HIS A 429 -18.07 -30.75 34.66
CA HIS A 429 -18.62 -31.87 33.91
C HIS A 429 -17.61 -33.03 33.83
N PRO A 430 -18.04 -34.30 33.76
CA PRO A 430 -17.13 -35.43 33.60
C PRO A 430 -16.34 -35.37 32.28
N LEU A 431 -15.02 -35.61 32.33
CA LEU A 431 -14.18 -35.73 31.13
C LEU A 431 -14.44 -37.04 30.38
N ALA A 432 -14.52 -38.14 31.13
CA ALA A 432 -14.79 -39.44 30.56
C ALA A 432 -16.26 -39.54 30.10
N PRO A 433 -16.53 -40.21 28.97
CA PRO A 433 -17.89 -40.48 28.53
C PRO A 433 -18.74 -41.16 29.62
N GLN A 434 -19.97 -40.70 29.78
CA GLN A 434 -20.90 -41.19 30.80
C GLN A 434 -21.99 -42.04 30.18
N THR A 435 -22.50 -43.02 30.94
CA THR A 435 -23.65 -43.82 30.56
C THR A 435 -24.72 -43.82 31.65
N SER A 436 -25.99 -43.70 31.27
CA SER A 436 -27.13 -43.89 32.17
C SER A 436 -28.19 -44.80 31.56
N ARG A 437 -29.03 -45.39 32.41
CA ARG A 437 -30.03 -46.40 32.02
C ARG A 437 -31.37 -46.17 32.71
N GLU A 438 -32.21 -45.34 32.11
CA GLU A 438 -33.60 -45.15 32.56
C GLU A 438 -34.63 -45.71 31.57
N ASN A 439 -34.41 -45.61 30.25
CA ASN A 439 -35.33 -46.11 29.20
C ASN A 439 -34.58 -46.54 27.91
N GLY A 440 -33.46 -47.24 28.08
CA GLY A 440 -32.46 -47.45 27.04
C GLY A 440 -31.07 -47.14 27.60
N LEU A 441 -30.05 -47.13 26.75
CA LEU A 441 -28.72 -46.65 27.09
C LEU A 441 -28.58 -45.22 26.59
N THR A 442 -28.35 -44.28 27.50
CA THR A 442 -27.93 -42.92 27.15
C THR A 442 -26.42 -42.85 27.32
N PHE A 443 -25.71 -42.42 26.29
CA PHE A 443 -24.26 -42.23 26.29
C PHE A 443 -23.95 -40.77 25.98
N THR A 444 -23.20 -40.11 26.85
CA THR A 444 -22.87 -38.68 26.71
C THR A 444 -21.37 -38.45 26.75
N TYR A 445 -20.87 -37.54 25.91
CA TYR A 445 -19.46 -37.15 25.90
C TYR A 445 -19.28 -35.69 25.49
N SER A 446 -18.20 -35.07 25.98
CA SER A 446 -17.78 -33.72 25.59
C SER A 446 -17.21 -33.72 24.17
N ARG A 447 -17.51 -32.71 23.36
CA ARG A 447 -16.90 -32.51 22.05
C ARG A 447 -16.53 -31.06 21.87
N ARG A 448 -15.32 -30.81 21.36
CA ARG A 448 -14.92 -29.46 20.95
C ARG A 448 -15.73 -28.98 19.76
N THR A 449 -16.24 -27.75 19.83
CA THR A 449 -16.94 -27.12 18.69
C THR A 449 -15.97 -26.71 17.58
N ASP A 450 -14.68 -26.54 17.90
CA ASP A 450 -13.58 -26.25 16.97
C ASP A 450 -12.73 -27.49 16.62
N ALA A 451 -13.26 -28.71 16.86
CA ALA A 451 -12.56 -29.97 16.65
C ALA A 451 -11.80 -30.07 15.31
N ALA A 452 -12.47 -29.72 14.21
CA ALA A 452 -11.86 -29.79 12.88
C ALA A 452 -10.68 -28.82 12.72
N ALA A 453 -10.74 -27.62 13.32
CA ALA A 453 -9.65 -26.65 13.30
C ALA A 453 -8.41 -27.18 14.03
N ARG A 454 -8.65 -27.92 15.13
CA ARG A 454 -7.65 -28.61 15.97
C ARG A 454 -7.17 -29.94 15.39
N GLY A 455 -7.70 -30.39 14.26
CA GLY A 455 -7.35 -31.69 13.68
C GLY A 455 -7.91 -32.89 14.45
N LEU A 456 -8.96 -32.68 15.24
CA LEU A 456 -9.67 -33.73 15.96
C LEU A 456 -10.88 -34.23 15.16
N THR A 457 -11.10 -35.53 15.20
CA THR A 457 -12.35 -36.16 14.73
C THR A 457 -12.91 -37.09 15.79
N TYR A 458 -14.25 -37.10 15.91
CA TYR A 458 -14.99 -37.90 16.88
C TYR A 458 -15.91 -38.86 16.13
N GLU A 459 -15.73 -40.16 16.31
CA GLU A 459 -16.56 -41.21 15.73
C GLU A 459 -17.28 -41.96 16.86
N THR A 460 -18.61 -41.90 16.89
CA THR A 460 -19.38 -42.78 17.79
C THR A 460 -19.47 -44.17 17.15
N GLU A 461 -18.98 -45.18 17.87
CA GLU A 461 -18.95 -46.56 17.41
C GLU A 461 -19.82 -47.44 18.32
N PHE A 462 -20.46 -48.43 17.70
CA PHE A 462 -21.39 -49.35 18.32
C PHE A 462 -20.96 -50.80 18.06
N SER A 463 -21.26 -51.68 19.00
CA SER A 463 -21.08 -53.13 18.82
C SER A 463 -22.08 -53.94 19.64
N GLY A 464 -22.38 -55.16 19.19
CA GLY A 464 -23.09 -56.17 19.98
C GLY A 464 -22.19 -56.99 20.92
N ASN A 465 -20.86 -56.90 20.77
CA ASN A 465 -19.87 -57.58 21.61
C ASN A 465 -18.61 -56.71 21.82
N LEU A 466 -17.55 -57.25 22.44
CA LEU A 466 -16.31 -56.53 22.73
C LEU A 466 -15.14 -56.92 21.81
N GLU A 467 -15.39 -57.71 20.77
CA GLU A 467 -14.35 -58.15 19.83
C GLU A 467 -13.87 -56.96 18.98
N ASN A 468 -12.58 -56.87 18.71
CA ASN A 468 -11.99 -55.68 18.09
C ASN A 468 -12.59 -55.33 16.72
N GLU A 469 -12.97 -56.33 15.92
CA GLU A 469 -13.53 -56.15 14.57
C GLU A 469 -15.05 -55.90 14.56
N SER A 470 -15.70 -55.94 15.72
CA SER A 470 -17.16 -55.83 15.84
C SER A 470 -17.68 -54.39 15.88
N TRP A 471 -16.79 -53.40 16.03
CA TRP A 471 -17.13 -51.99 16.16
C TRP A 471 -17.41 -51.36 14.81
N GLY A 472 -18.50 -50.59 14.72
CA GLY A 472 -18.84 -49.84 13.52
C GLY A 472 -19.61 -48.55 13.84
N THR A 473 -19.68 -47.65 12.88
CA THR A 473 -20.32 -46.32 13.03
C THR A 473 -21.83 -46.33 12.74
N SER A 474 -22.38 -47.47 12.32
CA SER A 474 -23.81 -47.60 12.05
C SER A 474 -24.59 -47.69 13.37
N PRO A 475 -25.46 -46.71 13.68
CA PRO A 475 -26.24 -46.75 14.91
C PRO A 475 -27.25 -47.91 14.88
N PRO A 476 -27.54 -48.56 16.02
CA PRO A 476 -28.57 -49.58 16.10
C PRO A 476 -29.95 -48.98 15.78
N LEU A 477 -30.89 -49.82 15.36
CA LEU A 477 -32.23 -49.38 14.96
C LEU A 477 -32.90 -48.59 16.10
N GLY A 478 -33.34 -47.36 15.78
CA GLY A 478 -34.01 -46.47 16.70
C GLY A 478 -33.07 -45.65 17.60
N ALA A 479 -31.75 -45.77 17.46
CA ALA A 479 -30.83 -44.88 18.14
C ALA A 479 -30.84 -43.47 17.52
N SER A 480 -30.60 -42.46 18.37
CA SER A 480 -30.48 -41.06 17.98
C SER A 480 -29.19 -40.46 18.54
N VAL A 481 -28.66 -39.48 17.81
CA VAL A 481 -27.51 -38.67 18.23
C VAL A 481 -27.92 -37.21 18.15
N SER A 482 -27.67 -36.46 19.22
CA SER A 482 -27.92 -35.02 19.31
C SER A 482 -26.76 -34.33 20.01
N ALA A 483 -26.52 -33.07 19.72
CA ALA A 483 -25.54 -32.24 20.43
C ALA A 483 -26.22 -30.96 20.93
N ALA A 484 -25.81 -30.48 22.11
CA ALA A 484 -26.27 -29.23 22.69
C ALA A 484 -25.15 -28.62 23.56
N PRO A 485 -25.14 -27.29 23.79
CA PRO A 485 -24.27 -26.68 24.79
C PRO A 485 -24.43 -27.35 26.17
N PHE A 486 -23.39 -27.27 27.00
CA PHE A 486 -23.47 -27.72 28.39
C PHE A 486 -24.39 -26.81 29.22
N ASP A 487 -24.87 -27.33 30.36
CA ASP A 487 -25.58 -26.55 31.38
C ASP A 487 -24.95 -26.82 32.76
N PRO A 488 -24.17 -25.86 33.32
CA PRO A 488 -23.83 -24.54 32.76
C PRO A 488 -22.95 -24.65 31.51
N ASP A 489 -23.03 -23.61 30.66
CA ASP A 489 -22.28 -23.52 29.40
C ASP A 489 -20.76 -23.61 29.61
N VAL A 490 -20.08 -24.31 28.69
CA VAL A 490 -18.62 -24.47 28.66
C VAL A 490 -18.14 -23.97 27.30
N PRO A 491 -17.55 -22.76 27.23
CA PRO A 491 -17.10 -22.18 25.97
C PRO A 491 -16.19 -23.12 25.17
N GLY A 492 -16.48 -23.28 23.88
CA GLY A 492 -15.71 -24.15 22.99
C GLY A 492 -16.08 -25.63 23.05
N PHE A 493 -17.04 -26.03 23.88
CA PHE A 493 -17.48 -27.42 24.03
C PHE A 493 -19.00 -27.57 23.93
N GLU A 494 -19.42 -28.75 23.48
CA GLU A 494 -20.81 -29.19 23.48
C GLU A 494 -20.93 -30.61 24.05
N ASN A 495 -22.09 -30.93 24.60
CA ASN A 495 -22.42 -32.27 25.08
C ASN A 495 -23.12 -33.07 23.97
N VAL A 496 -22.48 -34.12 23.50
CA VAL A 496 -23.08 -35.06 22.55
C VAL A 496 -23.81 -36.14 23.33
N THR A 497 -25.10 -36.33 23.03
CA THR A 497 -25.96 -37.34 23.62
C THR A 497 -26.36 -38.37 22.57
N VAL A 498 -26.12 -39.64 22.88
CA VAL A 498 -26.49 -40.79 22.07
C VAL A 498 -27.52 -41.60 22.86
N ILE A 499 -28.73 -41.76 22.32
CA ILE A 499 -29.79 -42.55 22.96
C ILE A 499 -29.97 -43.83 22.17
N ILE A 500 -29.81 -44.97 22.83
CA ILE A 500 -29.97 -46.31 22.24
C ILE A 500 -31.17 -46.99 22.93
N PRO A 501 -32.22 -47.38 22.18
CA PRO A 501 -33.36 -48.10 22.75
C PRO A 501 -32.94 -49.40 23.44
N ALA A 502 -33.71 -49.83 24.43
CA ALA A 502 -33.44 -51.05 25.20
C ALA A 502 -33.67 -52.35 24.38
N ASN A 503 -32.75 -52.67 23.46
CA ASN A 503 -32.81 -53.84 22.60
C ASN A 503 -31.51 -54.67 22.70
N GLY A 504 -31.50 -55.70 23.55
CA GLY A 504 -30.38 -56.64 23.65
C GLY A 504 -29.12 -56.08 24.32
N ARG A 505 -27.99 -56.76 24.11
CA ARG A 505 -26.66 -56.32 24.58
C ARG A 505 -26.07 -55.39 23.54
N MET A 506 -25.67 -54.20 23.96
CA MET A 506 -25.04 -53.19 23.11
C MET A 506 -23.89 -52.53 23.86
N PHE A 507 -22.82 -52.25 23.14
CA PHE A 507 -21.67 -51.47 23.55
C PHE A 507 -21.60 -50.22 22.69
N VAL A 508 -21.15 -49.13 23.28
CA VAL A 508 -20.95 -47.84 22.62
C VAL A 508 -19.64 -47.25 23.11
N ARG A 509 -18.90 -46.60 22.21
CA ARG A 509 -17.72 -45.81 22.53
C ARG A 509 -17.64 -44.59 21.63
N VAL A 510 -16.83 -43.62 22.04
CA VAL A 510 -16.36 -42.56 21.15
C VAL A 510 -14.89 -42.82 20.85
N LYS A 511 -14.56 -42.81 19.57
CA LYS A 511 -13.19 -42.87 19.08
C LYS A 511 -12.77 -41.46 18.71
N VAL A 512 -11.70 -41.00 19.33
CA VAL A 512 -11.05 -39.73 19.02
C VAL A 512 -9.82 -40.05 18.19
N THR A 513 -9.62 -39.34 17.08
CA THR A 513 -8.38 -39.41 16.32
C THR A 513 -7.81 -38.02 16.10
N LEU A 514 -6.49 -37.91 16.22
CA LEU A 514 -5.73 -36.70 15.95
C LEU A 514 -5.08 -36.82 14.58
N ALA A 515 -5.45 -35.92 13.67
CA ALA A 515 -4.88 -35.81 12.34
C ALA A 515 -4.18 -34.46 12.19
N GLU A 516 -3.15 -34.23 13.01
CA GLU A 516 -2.28 -33.06 12.87
C GLU A 516 -1.19 -33.22 11.80
N HIS A 517 -1.14 -34.36 11.11
CA HIS A 517 -0.11 -34.69 10.13
C HIS A 517 -0.54 -34.39 8.68
N SER A 518 -0.09 -33.21 8.23
CA SER A 518 0.51 -32.86 6.92
C SER A 518 -0.36 -32.80 5.64
N PRO A 519 -0.03 -31.94 4.65
CA PRO A 519 1.13 -31.02 4.55
C PRO A 519 0.83 -29.57 4.97
#